data_AF-Q2FSQ4-F1
#
_entry.id   AF-Q2FSQ4-F1
#
_cell.length_a   1.000
_cell.length_b   1.000
_cell.length_c   1.000
_cell.angle_alpha   90.00
_cell.angle_beta   90.00
_cell.angle_gamma   90.00
#
_symmetry.space_group_name_H-M   'P 1'
#
loop_
_entity.id
_entity.type
_entity.pdbx_description
1 polymer ?
#
loop_
_entity_poly.entity_id
_entity_poly.type
_entity_poly.pdbx_seq_one_letter_code
_entity_poly.pdbx_strand_id
1 'polypeptide(L)'
;MGFLDNIGKELDKALGQTNTSNGNISLVNKTLKIQKEFDETEHYLNQLNARYTDGEIEQETYESLKDDYEKKRLYLLDQVRKYKEEFEKLHFESESIVKRVGFEKSEISRNIVKLSDDFAKSIISEKEFKNSKQELENKSKKLDQNLLKSKKTLTELEKVKPIFNALSNPEE
;
A
#
# COMPACT_ATOMS: atom_id res chain seq x y z
N MET A 1 2.57 15.61 23.49
CA MET A 1 2.82 14.20 23.12
C MET A 1 1.48 13.52 23.01
N GLY A 2 1.03 13.28 21.78
CA GLY A 2 -0.36 12.92 21.50
C GLY A 2 -0.62 11.42 21.61
N PHE A 3 -1.81 11.05 22.08
CA PHE A 3 -2.37 9.69 22.09
C PHE A 3 -2.20 8.93 20.76
N LEU A 4 -2.08 9.69 19.66
CA LEU A 4 -1.85 9.24 18.28
C LEU A 4 -0.51 8.51 18.08
N ASP A 5 0.53 8.85 18.83
CA ASP A 5 1.87 8.23 18.71
C ASP A 5 1.91 6.82 19.32
N ASN A 6 1.01 6.52 20.27
CA ASN A 6 0.98 5.22 20.95
C ASN A 6 0.20 4.17 20.15
N ILE A 7 -0.91 4.52 19.52
CA ILE A 7 -1.70 3.57 18.71
C ILE A 7 -0.92 3.13 17.46
N GLY A 8 -0.23 4.06 16.79
CA GLY A 8 0.62 3.72 15.64
C GLY A 8 1.75 2.75 16.01
N LYS A 9 2.38 2.97 17.18
CA LYS A 9 3.45 2.10 17.70
C LYS A 9 2.96 0.73 18.19
N GLU A 10 1.76 0.63 18.74
CA GLU A 10 1.20 -0.65 19.18
C GLU A 10 0.73 -1.52 18.01
N LEU A 11 0.17 -0.91 16.95
CA LEU A 11 -0.15 -1.62 15.71
C LEU A 11 1.10 -2.06 14.94
N ASP A 12 2.12 -1.21 14.88
CA ASP A 12 3.43 -1.56 14.32
C ASP A 12 4.09 -2.73 15.07
N LYS A 13 3.86 -2.85 16.37
CA LYS A 13 4.29 -3.99 17.19
C LYS A 13 3.44 -5.24 16.97
N ALA A 14 2.11 -5.09 16.87
CA ALA A 14 1.18 -6.21 16.69
C ALA A 14 1.33 -6.89 15.32
N LEU A 15 1.75 -6.13 14.30
CA LEU A 15 1.92 -6.62 12.92
C LEU A 15 3.31 -7.22 12.63
N GLY A 16 4.15 -7.41 13.65
CA GLY A 16 5.40 -8.18 13.53
C GLY A 16 6.39 -7.60 12.52
N GLN A 17 7.00 -6.46 12.86
CA GLN A 17 8.06 -5.88 12.04
C GLN A 17 9.33 -6.74 12.03
N THR A 18 9.65 -7.29 10.85
CA THR A 18 11.06 -7.42 10.42
C THR A 18 11.25 -6.67 9.10
N ASN A 19 11.71 -5.42 9.21
CA ASN A 19 12.57 -4.68 8.29
C ASN A 19 12.39 -4.92 6.77
N THR A 20 11.39 -4.28 6.16
CA THR A 20 11.43 -3.62 4.82
C THR A 20 10.09 -2.99 4.37
N SER A 21 9.16 -2.71 5.30
CA SER A 21 7.74 -2.43 4.96
C SER A 21 7.16 -1.12 5.53
N ASN A 22 8.00 -0.21 6.03
CA ASN A 22 7.51 0.94 6.81
C ASN A 22 6.71 1.97 6.00
N GLY A 23 6.87 2.05 4.67
CA GLY A 23 6.08 2.98 3.84
C GLY A 23 4.65 2.48 3.60
N ASN A 24 4.51 1.26 3.11
CA ASN A 24 3.23 0.74 2.60
C ASN A 24 2.27 0.34 3.74
N ILE A 25 2.79 -0.21 4.84
CA ILE A 25 2.00 -0.46 6.06
C ILE A 25 1.54 0.87 6.67
N SER A 26 2.39 1.90 6.62
CA SER A 26 2.00 3.25 7.09
C SER A 26 0.85 3.81 6.27
N LEU A 27 0.88 3.68 4.94
CA LEU A 27 -0.21 4.11 4.06
C LEU A 27 -1.52 3.35 4.37
N VAL A 28 -1.46 2.01 4.42
CA VAL A 28 -2.63 1.17 4.73
C VAL A 28 -3.27 1.55 6.07
N ASN A 29 -2.46 1.68 7.12
CA ASN A 29 -2.93 2.04 8.45
C ASN A 29 -3.53 3.45 8.49
N LYS A 30 -2.91 4.41 7.79
CA LYS A 30 -3.44 5.79 7.66
C LYS A 30 -4.80 5.78 6.96
N THR A 31 -4.93 5.04 5.86
CA THR A 31 -6.19 4.96 5.11
C THR A 31 -7.30 4.29 5.92
N LEU A 32 -7.01 3.19 6.62
CA LEU A 32 -7.98 2.53 7.50
C LEU A 32 -8.44 3.45 8.64
N LYS A 33 -7.52 4.23 9.19
CA LYS A 33 -7.84 5.20 10.23
C LYS A 33 -8.74 6.32 9.70
N ILE A 34 -8.47 6.84 8.51
CA ILE A 34 -9.32 7.85 7.88
C ILE A 34 -10.72 7.30 7.64
N GLN A 35 -10.86 6.07 7.14
CA GLN A 35 -12.17 5.43 6.97
C GLN A 35 -12.95 5.43 8.28
N LYS A 36 -12.32 4.98 9.38
CA LYS A 36 -12.97 4.96 10.69
C LYS A 36 -13.41 6.35 11.15
N GLU A 37 -12.53 7.35 11.02
CA GLU A 37 -12.86 8.73 11.40
C GLU A 37 -13.96 9.33 10.51
N PHE A 38 -14.02 8.92 9.24
CA PHE A 38 -15.06 9.33 8.30
C PHE A 38 -16.42 8.74 8.71
N ASP A 39 -16.47 7.43 8.96
CA ASP A 39 -17.69 6.74 9.42
C ASP A 39 -18.23 7.30 10.74
N GLU A 40 -17.33 7.62 11.68
CA GLU A 40 -17.70 8.28 12.94
C GLU A 40 -18.26 9.70 12.68
N THR A 41 -17.65 10.46 11.77
CA THR A 41 -18.10 11.82 11.42
C THR A 41 -19.49 11.79 10.77
N GLU A 42 -19.73 10.87 9.82
CA GLU A 42 -21.04 10.66 9.21
C GLU A 42 -22.09 10.24 10.25
N HIS A 43 -21.71 9.37 11.20
CA HIS A 43 -22.59 8.96 12.28
C HIS A 43 -23.02 10.16 13.15
N TYR A 44 -22.09 11.03 13.55
CA TYR A 44 -22.40 12.22 14.34
C TYR A 44 -23.24 13.24 13.56
N LEU A 45 -22.96 13.46 12.27
CA LEU A 45 -23.79 14.31 11.41
C LEU A 45 -25.24 13.80 11.34
N ASN A 46 -25.43 12.50 11.17
CA ASN A 46 -26.76 11.90 11.16
C ASN A 46 -27.48 12.04 12.49
N GLN A 47 -26.79 11.83 13.62
CA GLN A 47 -27.36 12.06 14.95
C GLN A 47 -27.73 13.53 15.17
N LEU A 48 -26.86 14.46 14.74
CA LEU A 48 -27.09 15.88 14.86
C LEU A 48 -28.34 16.31 14.07
N ASN A 49 -28.48 15.82 12.83
CA ASN A 49 -29.67 16.05 12.00
C ASN A 49 -30.95 15.49 12.64
N ALA A 50 -30.89 14.28 13.21
CA ALA A 50 -32.03 13.67 13.90
C ALA A 50 -32.46 14.52 15.10
N ARG A 51 -31.53 14.87 15.99
CA ARG A 51 -31.83 15.68 17.19
C ARG A 51 -32.36 17.07 16.86
N TYR A 52 -31.88 17.69 15.77
CA TYR A 52 -32.44 18.95 15.30
C TYR A 52 -33.87 18.79 14.81
N THR A 53 -34.15 17.73 14.04
CA THR A 53 -35.49 17.40 13.54
C THR A 53 -36.47 17.11 14.68
N ASP A 54 -36.00 16.45 15.74
CA ASP A 54 -36.78 16.14 16.95
C ASP A 54 -36.96 17.37 17.87
N GLY A 55 -36.35 18.52 17.54
CA GLY A 55 -36.45 19.76 18.31
C GLY A 55 -35.65 19.76 19.62
N GLU A 56 -34.71 18.81 19.79
CA GLU A 56 -33.89 18.69 21.00
C GLU A 56 -32.75 19.71 21.07
N ILE A 57 -32.40 20.34 19.94
CA ILE A 57 -31.30 21.30 19.84
C ILE A 57 -31.73 22.56 19.10
N GLU A 58 -31.22 23.70 19.56
CA GLU A 58 -31.45 25.00 18.95
C GLU A 58 -30.71 25.15 17.62
N GLN A 59 -31.28 25.93 16.70
CA GLN A 59 -30.75 26.14 15.36
C GLN A 59 -29.30 26.63 15.36
N GLU A 60 -28.94 27.58 16.24
CA GLU A 60 -27.57 28.12 16.32
C GLU A 60 -26.56 27.02 16.72
N THR A 61 -26.93 26.16 17.67
CA THR A 61 -26.07 25.02 18.09
C THR A 61 -25.95 23.99 16.98
N TYR A 62 -27.05 23.70 16.28
CA TYR A 62 -27.06 22.80 15.13
C TYR A 62 -26.16 23.30 14.00
N GLU A 63 -26.29 24.56 13.59
CA GLU A 63 -25.50 25.16 12.52
C GLU A 63 -24.01 25.17 12.84
N SER A 64 -23.64 25.53 14.08
CA SER A 64 -22.24 25.51 14.52
C SER A 64 -21.63 24.10 14.48
N LEU A 65 -22.32 23.10 15.04
CA LEU A 65 -21.80 21.73 15.08
C LEU A 65 -21.76 21.10 13.69
N LYS A 66 -22.75 21.40 12.85
CA LYS A 66 -22.81 20.92 11.48
C LYS A 66 -21.63 21.44 10.67
N ASP A 67 -21.32 22.74 10.76
CA ASP A 67 -20.18 23.35 10.07
C ASP A 67 -18.85 22.70 10.50
N ASP A 68 -18.65 22.44 11.80
CA ASP A 68 -17.45 21.76 12.31
C ASP A 68 -17.30 20.34 11.78
N TYR A 69 -18.38 19.54 11.80
CA TYR A 69 -18.35 18.18 11.27
C TYR A 69 -18.22 18.13 9.75
N GLU A 70 -18.83 19.07 9.02
CA GLU A 70 -18.66 19.20 7.56
C GLU A 70 -17.22 19.57 7.20
N LYS A 71 -16.59 20.51 7.92
CA LYS A 71 -15.16 20.83 7.76
C LYS A 71 -14.28 19.62 8.02
N LYS A 72 -14.56 18.85 9.08
CA LYS A 72 -13.83 17.60 9.38
C LYS A 72 -14.00 16.57 8.27
N ARG A 73 -15.22 16.37 7.77
CA ARG A 73 -15.52 15.47 6.64
C ARG A 73 -14.73 15.86 5.40
N LEU A 74 -14.72 17.15 5.03
CA LEU A 74 -13.95 17.66 3.90
C LEU A 74 -12.45 17.48 4.08
N TYR A 75 -11.93 17.72 5.30
CA TYR A 75 -10.53 17.47 5.62
C TYR A 75 -10.15 15.99 5.44
N LEU A 76 -10.99 15.06 5.90
CA LEU A 76 -10.75 13.62 5.74
C LEU A 76 -10.74 13.22 4.26
N LEU A 77 -11.67 13.73 3.45
CA LEU A 77 -11.69 13.49 1.99
C LEU A 77 -10.43 14.02 1.29
N ASP A 78 -9.93 15.19 1.69
CA ASP A 78 -8.67 15.73 1.18
C ASP A 78 -7.46 14.85 1.54
N GLN A 79 -7.43 14.31 2.76
CA GLN A 79 -6.39 13.34 3.16
C GLN A 79 -6.44 12.05 2.33
N VAL A 80 -7.63 11.52 2.07
CA VAL A 80 -7.80 10.34 1.18
C VAL A 80 -7.24 10.64 -0.21
N ARG A 81 -7.57 11.80 -0.80
CA ARG A 81 -7.07 12.18 -2.14
C ARG A 81 -5.55 12.23 -2.18
N LYS A 82 -4.91 12.83 -1.16
CA LYS A 82 -3.44 12.86 -1.04
C LYS A 82 -2.84 11.46 -0.98
N TYR A 83 -3.45 10.56 -0.22
CA TYR A 83 -2.98 9.18 -0.09
C TYR A 83 -3.34 8.31 -1.31
N LYS A 84 -4.30 8.70 -2.13
CA LYS A 84 -4.65 8.01 -3.37
C LYS A 84 -3.52 8.09 -4.40
N GLU A 85 -2.90 9.25 -4.57
CA GLU A 85 -1.75 9.40 -5.48
C GLU A 85 -0.57 8.51 -5.04
N GLU A 86 -0.29 8.49 -3.74
CA GLU A 86 0.74 7.62 -3.16
C GLU A 86 0.40 6.13 -3.36
N PHE A 87 -0.86 5.76 -3.15
CA PHE A 87 -1.38 4.41 -3.40
C PHE A 87 -1.19 3.98 -4.86
N GLU A 88 -1.62 4.81 -5.82
CA GLU A 88 -1.55 4.51 -7.25
C GLU A 88 -0.10 4.31 -7.70
N LYS A 89 0.80 5.19 -7.24
CA LYS A 89 2.22 5.09 -7.52
C LYS A 89 2.82 3.78 -6.99
N LEU A 90 2.58 3.46 -5.71
CA LEU A 90 3.12 2.25 -5.09
C LEU A 90 2.53 0.97 -5.69
N HIS A 91 1.25 1.00 -6.04
CA HIS A 91 0.56 -0.10 -6.71
C HIS A 91 1.18 -0.36 -8.09
N PHE A 92 1.32 0.70 -8.90
CA PHE A 92 1.94 0.62 -10.23
C PHE A 92 3.39 0.13 -10.17
N GLU A 93 4.22 0.68 -9.28
CA GLU A 93 5.61 0.26 -9.11
C GLU A 93 5.71 -1.22 -8.72
N SER A 94 4.86 -1.66 -7.79
CA SER A 94 4.84 -3.05 -7.35
C SER A 94 4.36 -4.00 -8.44
N GLU A 95 3.33 -3.62 -9.19
CA GLU A 95 2.84 -4.40 -10.34
C GLU A 95 3.89 -4.49 -11.45
N SER A 96 4.59 -3.38 -11.74
CA SER A 96 5.68 -3.32 -12.70
C SER A 96 6.83 -4.26 -12.33
N ILE A 97 7.23 -4.30 -11.05
CA ILE A 97 8.24 -5.25 -10.57
C ILE A 97 7.79 -6.69 -10.78
N VAL A 98 6.53 -7.03 -10.47
CA VAL A 98 5.99 -8.38 -10.66
C VAL A 98 6.08 -8.80 -12.14
N LYS A 99 5.70 -7.92 -13.07
CA LYS A 99 5.79 -8.17 -14.52
C LYS A 99 7.24 -8.29 -14.98
N ARG A 100 8.10 -7.34 -14.57
CA ARG A 100 9.51 -7.26 -14.97
C ARG A 100 10.31 -8.48 -14.50
N VAL A 101 10.14 -8.93 -13.26
CA VAL A 101 10.84 -10.10 -12.72
C VAL A 101 10.56 -11.35 -13.56
N GLY A 102 9.32 -11.53 -14.04
CA GLY A 102 8.96 -12.66 -14.90
C GLY A 102 9.81 -12.70 -16.19
N PHE A 103 9.98 -11.54 -16.83
CA PHE A 103 10.82 -11.40 -18.02
C PHE A 103 12.30 -11.67 -17.71
N GLU A 104 12.85 -11.02 -16.69
CA GLU A 104 14.27 -11.16 -16.34
C GLU A 104 14.64 -12.60 -15.92
N LYS A 105 13.74 -13.32 -15.23
CA LYS A 105 13.97 -14.74 -14.90
C LYS A 105 13.97 -15.64 -16.14
N SER A 106 13.12 -15.34 -17.13
CA SER A 106 13.14 -16.04 -18.41
C SER A 106 14.47 -15.83 -19.15
N GLU A 107 15.00 -14.61 -19.15
CA GLU A 107 16.30 -14.30 -19.75
C GLU A 107 17.46 -14.98 -19.01
N ILE A 108 17.46 -14.95 -17.67
CA ILE A 108 18.46 -15.67 -16.87
C ILE A 108 18.44 -17.16 -17.20
N SER A 109 17.25 -17.77 -17.29
CA SER A 109 17.12 -19.20 -17.63
C SER A 109 17.68 -19.49 -19.02
N ARG A 110 17.39 -18.65 -20.01
CA ARG A 110 17.96 -18.76 -21.37
C ARG A 110 19.48 -18.61 -21.38
N ASN A 111 20.02 -17.68 -20.59
CA ASN A 111 21.45 -17.46 -20.49
C ASN A 111 22.17 -18.63 -19.82
N ILE A 112 21.57 -19.27 -18.81
CA ILE A 112 22.13 -20.48 -18.18
C ILE A 112 22.21 -21.64 -19.19
N VAL A 113 21.18 -21.81 -20.03
CA VAL A 113 21.19 -22.84 -21.08
C VAL A 113 22.31 -22.57 -22.09
N LYS A 114 22.39 -21.34 -22.62
CA LYS A 114 23.47 -20.95 -23.55
C LYS A 114 24.86 -21.16 -22.94
N LEU A 115 25.05 -20.73 -21.69
CA LEU A 115 26.31 -20.91 -20.97
C LEU A 115 26.68 -22.39 -20.82
N SER A 116 25.69 -23.26 -20.64
CA SER A 116 25.89 -24.72 -20.56
C SER A 116 26.27 -25.31 -21.91
N ASP A 117 25.65 -24.85 -22.99
CA ASP A 117 25.98 -25.25 -24.36
C ASP A 117 27.41 -24.82 -24.75
N ASP A 118 27.79 -23.58 -24.40
CA ASP A 118 29.12 -23.04 -24.68
C ASP A 118 30.21 -23.81 -23.92
N PHE A 119 29.92 -24.21 -22.67
CA PHE A 119 30.80 -25.07 -21.91
C PHE A 119 30.90 -26.48 -22.51
N ALA A 120 29.78 -27.08 -22.92
CA ALA A 120 29.77 -28.40 -23.56
C ALA A 120 30.56 -28.40 -24.89
N LYS A 121 30.54 -27.29 -25.62
CA LYS A 121 31.34 -27.07 -26.83
C LYS A 121 32.80 -26.67 -26.54
N SER A 122 33.21 -26.65 -25.27
CA SER A 122 34.55 -26.23 -24.83
C SER A 122 34.95 -24.81 -25.27
N ILE A 123 33.96 -23.94 -25.52
CA ILE A 123 34.19 -22.54 -25.92
C ILE A 123 34.66 -21.71 -24.72
N ILE A 124 34.19 -22.06 -23.51
CA ILE A 124 34.55 -21.41 -22.25
C ILE A 124 35.18 -22.41 -21.29
N SER A 125 36.00 -21.90 -20.36
CA SER A 125 36.62 -22.74 -19.33
C SER A 125 35.63 -23.11 -18.23
N GLU A 126 35.91 -24.19 -17.49
CA GLU A 126 35.11 -24.61 -16.34
C GLU A 126 35.04 -23.52 -15.25
N LYS A 127 36.13 -22.78 -15.06
CA LYS A 127 36.21 -21.68 -14.09
C LYS A 127 35.27 -20.54 -14.48
N GLU A 128 35.28 -20.14 -15.76
CA GLU A 128 34.37 -19.11 -16.29
C GLU A 128 32.92 -19.56 -16.21
N PHE A 129 32.63 -20.81 -16.61
CA PHE A 129 31.29 -21.40 -16.51
C PHE A 129 30.74 -21.33 -15.08
N LYS A 130 31.51 -21.79 -14.09
CA LYS A 130 31.09 -21.78 -12.67
C LYS A 130 30.83 -20.35 -12.17
N ASN A 131 31.73 -19.41 -12.49
CA ASN A 131 31.60 -18.02 -12.05
C ASN A 131 30.35 -17.35 -12.65
N SER A 132 30.15 -17.45 -13.96
CA SER A 132 29.00 -16.84 -14.64
C SER A 132 27.69 -17.49 -14.23
N LYS A 133 27.66 -18.81 -14.03
CA LYS A 133 26.48 -19.51 -13.52
C LYS A 133 26.11 -19.04 -12.12
N GLN A 134 27.09 -18.95 -11.21
CA GLN A 134 26.90 -18.45 -9.85
C GLN A 134 26.34 -17.01 -9.84
N GLU A 135 26.84 -16.14 -10.72
CA GLU A 135 26.36 -14.76 -10.84
C GLU A 135 24.90 -14.70 -11.29
N LEU A 136 24.53 -15.50 -12.29
CA LEU A 136 23.15 -15.61 -12.80
C LEU A 136 22.19 -16.18 -11.74
N GLU A 137 22.63 -17.19 -10.99
CA GLU A 137 21.85 -17.75 -9.88
C GLU A 137 21.66 -16.74 -8.74
N ASN A 138 22.69 -15.97 -8.40
CA ASN A 138 22.59 -14.90 -7.40
C ASN A 138 21.64 -13.78 -7.84
N LYS A 139 21.69 -13.38 -9.12
CA LYS A 139 20.72 -12.45 -9.72
C LYS A 139 19.30 -13.01 -9.63
N SER A 140 19.09 -14.28 -9.98
CA SER A 140 17.78 -14.94 -9.89
C SER A 140 17.22 -14.93 -8.46
N LYS A 141 18.05 -15.27 -7.46
CA LYS A 141 17.65 -15.22 -6.03
C LYS A 141 17.24 -13.82 -5.58
N LYS A 142 17.96 -12.78 -6.01
CA LYS A 142 17.61 -11.38 -5.70
C LYS A 142 16.28 -10.98 -6.33
N LEU A 143 16.02 -11.43 -7.56
CA LEU A 143 14.72 -11.20 -8.21
C LEU A 143 13.57 -11.89 -7.48
N ASP A 144 13.78 -13.11 -6.96
CA ASP A 144 12.77 -13.79 -6.15
C ASP A 144 12.44 -13.05 -4.85
N GLN A 145 13.45 -12.48 -4.19
CA GLN A 145 13.23 -11.64 -3.02
C GLN A 145 12.44 -10.37 -3.36
N ASN A 146 12.77 -9.70 -4.46
CA ASN A 146 12.05 -8.52 -4.94
C ASN A 146 10.60 -8.86 -5.28
N LEU A 147 10.37 -9.97 -6.00
CA LEU A 147 9.04 -10.45 -6.36
C LEU A 147 8.19 -10.73 -5.12
N LEU A 148 8.77 -11.40 -4.12
CA LEU A 148 8.07 -11.70 -2.87
C LEU A 148 7.67 -10.41 -2.14
N LYS A 149 8.57 -9.42 -2.07
CA LYS A 149 8.29 -8.11 -1.46
C LYS A 149 7.18 -7.37 -2.21
N SER A 150 7.26 -7.28 -3.52
CA SER A 150 6.24 -6.59 -4.33
C SER A 150 4.88 -7.26 -4.27
N LYS A 151 4.82 -8.60 -4.28
CA LYS A 151 3.56 -9.34 -4.08
C LYS A 151 2.93 -9.04 -2.71
N LYS A 152 3.73 -9.06 -1.64
CA LYS A 152 3.25 -8.71 -0.29
C LYS A 152 2.72 -7.27 -0.24
N THR A 153 3.44 -6.32 -0.83
CA THR A 153 2.98 -4.94 -0.96
C THR A 153 1.62 -4.86 -1.66
N LEU A 154 1.47 -5.50 -2.81
CA LEU A 154 0.19 -5.51 -3.54
C LEU A 154 -0.95 -6.08 -2.70
N THR A 155 -0.71 -7.19 -1.99
CA THR A 155 -1.73 -7.78 -1.10
C THR A 155 -2.18 -6.82 0.00
N GLU A 156 -1.25 -6.07 0.60
CA GLU A 156 -1.60 -5.06 1.61
C GLU A 156 -2.33 -3.86 1.01
N LEU A 157 -1.89 -3.37 -0.15
CA LEU A 157 -2.54 -2.26 -0.85
C LEU A 157 -3.97 -2.62 -1.28
N GLU A 158 -4.22 -3.83 -1.78
CA GLU A 158 -5.57 -4.26 -2.18
C GLU A 158 -6.59 -4.22 -1.02
N LYS A 159 -6.16 -4.25 0.25
CA LYS A 159 -7.07 -4.09 1.40
C LYS A 159 -7.71 -2.71 1.49
N VAL A 160 -7.00 -1.66 1.05
CA VAL A 160 -7.44 -0.26 1.18
C VAL A 160 -7.90 0.35 -0.13
N LYS A 161 -7.74 -0.36 -1.24
CA LYS A 161 -8.27 0.01 -2.55
C LYS A 161 -9.77 0.32 -2.55
N PRO A 162 -10.65 -0.45 -1.86
CA PRO A 162 -12.07 -0.13 -1.81
C PRO A 162 -12.35 1.22 -1.12
N ILE A 163 -11.56 1.57 -0.11
CA ILE A 163 -11.69 2.84 0.63
C ILE A 163 -11.36 4.01 -0.30
N PHE A 164 -10.25 3.91 -1.07
CA PHE A 164 -9.92 4.94 -2.05
C PHE A 164 -10.99 5.08 -3.13
N ASN A 165 -11.57 3.98 -3.61
CA ASN A 165 -12.65 4.02 -4.59
C ASN A 165 -13.92 4.70 -4.04
N ALA A 166 -14.30 4.38 -2.79
CA ALA A 166 -15.50 4.92 -2.16
C ALA A 166 -15.34 6.42 -1.78
N LEU A 167 -14.21 6.79 -1.17
CA LEU A 167 -14.02 8.13 -0.61
C LEU A 167 -13.39 9.13 -1.58
N SER A 168 -12.77 8.69 -2.68
CA SER A 168 -12.20 9.63 -3.66
C SER A 168 -13.18 10.04 -4.76
N ASN A 169 -14.22 9.23 -4.98
CA ASN A 169 -15.34 9.51 -5.87
C ASN A 169 -16.64 9.44 -5.05
N PRO A 170 -16.92 10.45 -4.21
CA PRO A 170 -18.07 10.38 -3.30
C PRO A 170 -19.44 10.35 -3.98
N GLU A 171 -19.55 10.59 -5.30
CA GLU A 171 -20.75 10.37 -6.13
C GLU A 171 -20.40 10.69 -7.60
N GLU A 172 -20.78 9.79 -8.51
CA GLU A 172 -21.42 10.17 -9.79
C GLU A 172 -22.93 10.01 -9.59
#